data_AF-A0A1I4U8U9-F1
#
_entry.id   AF-A0A1I4U8U9-F1
#
_cell.length_a   1.000
_cell.length_b   1.000
_cell.length_c   1.000
_cell.angle_alpha   90.00
_cell.angle_beta   90.00
_cell.angle_gamma   90.00
#
_symmetry.space_group_name_H-M   'P 1'
#
loop_
_entity.id
_entity.type
_entity.pdbx_description
1 polymer ?
#
loop_
_entity_poly.entity_id
_entity_poly.type
_entity_poly.pdbx_seq_one_letter_code
_entity_poly.pdbx_strand_id
1 'polypeptide(L)' 'MLALGKRLKPEQIVNLLHVIEVMMANGKTLLEACKQAGISDKSYNRWRKTDGGL' A
#
# COMPACT_ATOMS: atom_id res chain seq x y z
N MET A 1 6.25 -9.89 -7.77
CA MET A 1 5.86 -9.83 -6.34
C MET A 1 7.02 -9.24 -5.56
N LEU A 2 6.82 -8.13 -4.85
CA LEU A 2 7.88 -7.54 -4.02
C LEU A 2 8.29 -8.57 -2.96
N ALA A 3 9.54 -9.03 -3.03
CA ALA A 3 10.08 -10.09 -2.21
C ALA A 3 9.97 -9.76 -0.70
N LEU A 4 9.36 -10.69 0.04
CA LEU A 4 9.30 -10.73 1.50
C LEU A 4 10.72 -10.73 2.08
N GLY A 5 11.25 -9.56 2.46
CA GLY A 5 12.55 -9.49 3.12
C GLY A 5 13.22 -8.13 3.12
N LYS A 6 12.88 -7.21 2.21
CA LYS A 6 13.40 -5.83 2.26
C LYS A 6 12.46 -4.95 3.09
N ARG A 7 12.97 -4.39 4.18
CA ARG A 7 12.32 -3.29 4.91
C ARG A 7 12.18 -2.12 3.95
N LEU A 8 10.95 -1.84 3.51
CA LEU A 8 10.63 -0.60 2.82
C LEU A 8 10.89 0.56 3.78
N LYS A 9 11.47 1.65 3.28
CA LYS A 9 11.61 2.87 4.07
C LYS A 9 10.20 3.44 4.36
N PRO A 10 10.00 4.14 5.49
CA PRO A 10 8.72 4.78 5.80
C PRO A 10 8.17 5.64 4.66
N GLU A 11 9.04 6.41 3.99
CA GLU A 11 8.71 7.22 2.81
C GLU A 11 8.13 6.39 1.65
N GLN A 12 8.68 5.19 1.42
CA GLN A 12 8.18 4.29 0.37
C GLN A 12 6.82 3.71 0.73
N ILE A 13 6.58 3.45 2.02
CA ILE A 13 5.28 2.98 2.52
C ILE A 13 4.23 4.06 2.33
N VAL A 14 4.51 5.31 2.72
CA VAL A 14 3.58 6.44 2.54
C VAL A 14 3.27 6.67 1.06
N ASN A 15 4.28 6.62 0.19
CA ASN A 15 4.05 6.73 -1.26
C ASN A 15 3.17 5.59 -1.80
N LEU A 16 3.37 4.35 -1.34
CA LEU A 16 2.52 3.22 -1.74
C LEU A 16 1.08 3.37 -1.24
N LEU A 17 0.88 3.84 0.00
CA LEU A 17 -0.44 4.14 0.55
C LEU A 17 -1.15 5.20 -0.29
N HIS A 18 -0.46 6.30 -0.61
CA HIS A 18 -1.01 7.37 -1.43
C HIS A 18 -1.39 6.90 -2.84
N VAL A 19 -0.54 6.10 -3.49
CA VAL A 19 -0.85 5.52 -4.81
C VAL A 19 -2.11 4.66 -4.74
N ILE A 20 -2.28 3.85 -3.69
CA ILE A 20 -3.47 3.02 -3.50
C ILE A 20 -4.72 3.88 -3.27
N GLU A 21 -4.62 4.93 -2.45
CA GLU A 21 -5.72 5.87 -2.21
C GLU A 21 -6.16 6.58 -3.50
N VAL A 22 -5.22 7.04 -4.32
CA VAL A 22 -5.51 7.65 -5.62
C VAL A 22 -6.15 6.64 -6.57
N MET A 23 -5.69 5.38 -6.59
CA MET A 23 -6.33 4.33 -7.38
C MET A 23 -7.77 4.05 -6.92
N MET A 24 -8.00 4.02 -5.62
CA MET A 24 -9.34 3.86 -5.04
C MET A 24 -10.25 5.06 -5.35
N ALA A 25 -9.73 6.29 -5.29
CA ALA A 25 -10.46 7.50 -5.68
C ALA A 25 -10.86 7.48 -7.17
N ASN A 26 -10.07 6.82 -8.02
CA ASN A 26 -10.39 6.57 -9.43
C ASN A 26 -11.35 5.37 -9.64
N GLY A 27 -11.97 4.86 -8.59
CA GLY A 27 -13.00 3.82 -8.66
C GLY A 27 -12.47 2.38 -8.64
N LYS A 28 -11.17 2.16 -8.42
CA LYS A 28 -10.63 0.80 -8.25
C LYS A 28 -10.96 0.25 -6.88
N THR A 29 -11.14 -1.07 -6.80
CA THR A 29 -11.24 -1.74 -5.51
C THR A 29 -9.88 -1.80 -4.83
N LEU A 30 -9.88 -1.91 -3.49
CA LEU A 30 -8.64 -2.05 -2.73
C LEU A 30 -7.79 -3.23 -3.22
N LEU A 31 -8.44 -4.36 -3.55
CA LEU A 31 -7.77 -5.57 -4.03
C LEU A 31 -7.04 -5.32 -5.35
N GLU A 32 -7.68 -4.61 -6.28
CA GLU A 32 -7.08 -4.24 -7.57
C GLU A 32 -5.94 -3.24 -7.39
N ALA A 33 -6.13 -2.24 -6.54
CA ALA A 33 -5.10 -1.25 -6.22
C ALA A 33 -3.87 -1.89 -5.56
N CYS A 34 -4.06 -2.78 -4.57
CA CYS A 34 -2.99 -3.56 -3.94
C CYS A 34 -2.26 -4.43 -4.95
N LYS A 35 -3.00 -5.16 -5.79
CA LYS A 35 -2.44 -6.01 -6.85
C LYS A 35 -1.61 -5.20 -7.84
N GLN A 36 -2.08 -4.01 -8.23
CA GLN A 36 -1.39 -3.12 -9.15
C GLN A 36 -0.17 -2.44 -8.50
N ALA A 37 -0.24 -2.11 -7.21
CA ALA A 37 0.89 -1.61 -6.42
C ALA A 37 1.91 -2.72 -6.06
N GLY A 38 1.61 -3.98 -6.38
CA GLY A 38 2.50 -5.11 -6.14
C GLY A 38 2.62 -5.50 -4.66
N ILE A 39 1.66 -5.12 -3.83
CA ILE A 39 1.60 -5.43 -2.40
C ILE A 39 0.37 -6.28 -2.07
N SER A 40 0.40 -6.92 -0.90
CA SER A 40 -0.77 -7.64 -0.38
C SER A 40 -1.69 -6.71 0.41
N ASP A 41 -3.00 -6.99 0.42
CA ASP A 41 -3.97 -6.28 1.27
C ASP A 41 -3.61 -6.36 2.76
N LYS A 42 -2.95 -7.45 3.16
CA LYS A 42 -2.44 -7.63 4.52
C LYS A 42 -1.34 -6.61 4.85
N SER A 43 -0.43 -6.35 3.91
CA SER A 43 0.62 -5.33 4.05
C SER A 43 0.00 -3.93 4.14
N TYR A 44 -0.95 -3.62 3.25
CA TYR A 44 -1.69 -2.36 3.25
C TYR A 44 -2.38 -2.12 4.60
N ASN A 45 -3.17 -3.07 5.09
CA ASN A 45 -3.87 -2.96 6.36
C ASN A 45 -2.93 -2.81 7.57
N ARG A 46 -1.74 -3.42 7.52
CA ARG A 46 -0.73 -3.26 8.56
C ARG A 46 -0.17 -1.84 8.56
N TRP A 47 0.25 -1.33 7.41
CA TRP A 47 0.79 0.04 7.28
C TRP A 47 -0.26 1.10 7.59
N ARG A 48 -1.53 0.88 7.22
CA ARG A 48 -2.62 1.78 7.61
C ARG A 48 -2.78 1.95 9.12
N LYS A 49 -2.40 0.94 9.92
CA LYS A 49 -2.43 0.99 11.38
C LYS A 49 -1.15 1.58 12.00
N THR A 50 -0.01 1.47 11.32
CA THR A 50 1.31 1.85 11.87
C THR A 50 1.79 3.21 11.35
N ASP A 51 1.54 3.48 10.06
CA ASP A 51 2.07 4.61 9.30
C ASP A 51 0.94 5.54 8.78
N GLY A 52 -0.32 5.08 8.74
CA GLY A 52 -1.46 5.85 8.22
C GLY A 52 -2.08 6.87 9.19
N GLY A 53 -1.45 7.10 10.35
CA GLY A 53 -1.84 8.09 11.34
C GLY A 53 -0.77 9.16 11.59
N LEU A 54 0.23 9.24 10.71
CA LEU A 54 1.20 10.35 10.63
C LEU A 54 0.58 11.56 9.94
#